data_AF-A0A8A2HEL1-F1
#
_entry.id   AF-A0A8A2HEL1-F1
#
_cell.length_a   1.000
_cell.length_b   1.000
_cell.length_c   1.000
_cell.angle_alpha   90.00
_cell.angle_beta   90.00
_cell.angle_gamma   90.00
#
_symmetry.space_group_name_H-M   'P 1'
#
loop_
_entity.id
_entity.type
_entity.pdbx_description
1 polymer ?
#
loop_
_entity_poly.entity_id
_entity_poly.type
_entity_poly.pdbx_seq_one_letter_code
_entity_poly.pdbx_strand_id
1 'polypeptide(L)'
;GPAYVDKAQRIGIRVADLLDREVFEQRLKENLEYKNDYFQGMFRQSAPSFDEIFETYYQAGQRLAPYVTDTAKVLDDAFVADERVLFEGAQGVMLDIDHGTYPFVTSSNPVAGNVTVGAGVGPTNVSKVVGVCKAYTSRVGDGPFPTELFDEQGHHIREIGREYGTTTGRPRRVGWFDSVVLRHSRRVS
;
A
#
# COMPACT_ATOMS: atom_id res chain seq x y z
N GLY A 1 4.03 -1.14 -5.76
CA GLY A 1 4.59 -1.27 -7.11
C GLY A 1 5.05 -2.70 -7.37
N PRO A 2 6.37 -2.96 -7.48
CA PRO A 2 6.89 -4.24 -7.96
C PRO A 2 6.37 -5.48 -7.23
N ALA A 3 6.25 -5.46 -5.90
CA ALA A 3 5.69 -6.59 -5.15
C ALA A 3 4.23 -6.94 -5.54
N TYR A 4 3.40 -5.94 -5.86
CA TYR A 4 2.03 -6.16 -6.33
C TYR A 4 2.01 -6.71 -7.77
N VAL A 5 3.00 -6.36 -8.60
CA VAL A 5 3.18 -6.94 -9.93
C VAL A 5 3.52 -8.42 -9.80
N ASP A 6 4.47 -8.78 -8.93
CA ASP A 6 4.87 -10.17 -8.71
C ASP A 6 3.71 -11.02 -8.15
N LYS A 7 2.86 -10.44 -7.29
CA LYS A 7 1.59 -11.05 -6.87
C LYS A 7 0.67 -11.32 -8.07
N ALA A 8 0.44 -10.32 -8.92
CA ALA A 8 -0.43 -10.46 -10.10
C ALA A 8 0.12 -11.46 -11.14
N GLN A 9 1.45 -11.53 -11.26
CA GLN A 9 2.18 -12.50 -12.08
C GLN A 9 2.25 -13.89 -11.46
N ARG A 10 1.84 -14.05 -10.19
CA ARG A 10 1.86 -15.32 -9.43
C ARG A 10 3.27 -15.88 -9.21
N ILE A 11 4.27 -14.99 -9.16
CA ILE A 11 5.68 -15.32 -8.85
C ILE A 11 6.11 -14.78 -7.48
N GLY A 12 5.27 -13.94 -6.84
CA GLY A 12 5.58 -13.33 -5.56
C GLY A 12 5.82 -14.34 -4.44
N ILE A 13 6.79 -14.04 -3.59
CA ILE A 13 7.08 -14.79 -2.34
C ILE A 13 6.19 -14.22 -1.23
N ARG A 14 5.46 -15.08 -0.52
CA ARG A 14 4.61 -14.69 0.61
C ARG A 14 5.30 -15.00 1.93
N VAL A 15 4.75 -14.48 3.03
CA VAL A 15 5.29 -14.72 4.38
C VAL A 15 5.33 -16.22 4.71
N ALA A 16 4.31 -16.99 4.30
CA ALA A 16 4.31 -18.44 4.49
C ALA A 16 5.50 -19.12 3.79
N ASP A 17 5.82 -18.69 2.56
CA ASP A 17 6.97 -19.21 1.81
C ASP A 17 8.28 -18.81 2.49
N LEU A 18 8.37 -17.60 3.06
CA LEU A 18 9.55 -17.08 3.77
C LEU A 18 9.88 -17.84 5.07
N LEU A 19 8.88 -18.45 5.71
CA LEU A 19 9.08 -19.22 6.94
C LEU A 19 9.68 -20.61 6.68
N ASP A 20 9.45 -21.16 5.49
CA ASP A 20 9.98 -22.45 5.07
C ASP A 20 11.29 -22.24 4.31
N ARG A 21 12.39 -22.76 4.87
CA ARG A 21 13.73 -22.54 4.33
C ARG A 21 13.87 -23.06 2.90
N GLU A 22 13.37 -24.26 2.63
CA GLU A 22 13.52 -24.94 1.34
C GLU A 22 12.66 -24.26 0.28
N VAL A 23 11.40 -23.94 0.61
CA VAL A 23 10.50 -23.23 -0.29
C VAL A 23 11.02 -21.83 -0.59
N PHE A 24 11.47 -21.08 0.43
CA PHE A 24 12.03 -19.75 0.22
C PHE A 24 13.26 -19.79 -0.67
N GLU A 25 14.18 -20.72 -0.43
CA GLU A 25 15.40 -20.89 -1.22
C GLU A 25 15.08 -21.13 -2.69
N GLN A 26 14.19 -22.09 -2.97
CA GLN A 26 13.79 -22.43 -4.32
C GLN A 26 13.16 -21.21 -5.02
N ARG A 27 12.15 -20.59 -4.40
CA ARG A 27 11.43 -19.45 -4.97
C ARG A 27 12.33 -18.25 -5.21
N LEU A 28 13.28 -17.99 -4.30
CA LEU A 28 14.21 -16.88 -4.43
C LEU A 28 15.16 -17.10 -5.61
N LYS A 29 15.67 -18.32 -5.81
CA LYS A 29 16.53 -18.65 -6.96
C LYS A 29 15.79 -18.43 -8.29
N GLU A 30 14.59 -18.97 -8.42
CA GLU A 30 13.75 -18.81 -9.62
C GLU A 30 13.46 -17.32 -9.91
N ASN A 31 13.09 -16.56 -8.87
CA ASN A 31 12.81 -15.14 -9.02
C ASN A 31 14.06 -14.33 -9.36
N LEU A 32 15.21 -14.63 -8.77
CA LEU A 32 16.45 -13.90 -9.06
C LEU A 32 16.95 -14.13 -10.48
N GLU A 33 16.80 -15.34 -11.02
CA GLU A 33 17.10 -15.60 -12.44
C GLU A 33 16.25 -14.69 -13.34
N TYR A 34 14.93 -14.72 -13.16
CA TYR A 34 14.01 -13.87 -13.92
C TYR A 34 14.29 -12.37 -13.74
N LYS A 35 14.52 -11.91 -12.51
CA LYS A 35 14.77 -10.49 -12.21
C LYS A 35 16.12 -10.04 -12.74
N ASN A 36 17.14 -10.88 -12.72
CA ASN A 36 18.45 -10.53 -13.24
C ASN A 36 18.41 -10.33 -14.75
N ASP A 37 17.72 -11.21 -15.49
CA ASP A 37 17.48 -11.04 -16.92
C ASP A 37 16.73 -9.74 -17.22
N TYR A 38 15.70 -9.44 -16.42
CA TYR A 38 14.94 -8.20 -16.53
C TYR A 38 15.82 -6.95 -16.26
N PHE A 39 16.63 -6.96 -15.20
CA PHE A 39 17.52 -5.84 -14.87
C PHE A 39 18.60 -5.62 -15.92
N GLN A 40 19.21 -6.70 -16.41
CA GLN A 40 20.24 -6.61 -17.44
C GLN A 40 19.66 -6.17 -18.78
N GLY A 41 18.47 -6.69 -19.14
CA GLY A 41 17.79 -6.37 -20.38
C GLY A 41 17.30 -4.92 -20.45
N MET A 42 16.62 -4.46 -19.40
CA MET A 42 15.96 -3.15 -19.39
C MET A 42 16.83 -2.02 -18.85
N PHE A 43 17.64 -2.29 -17.82
CA PHE A 43 18.35 -1.25 -17.08
C PHE A 43 19.87 -1.34 -17.21
N ARG A 44 20.41 -2.39 -17.84
CA ARG A 44 21.86 -2.67 -17.92
C ARG A 44 22.49 -2.74 -16.52
N GLN A 45 21.76 -3.33 -15.58
CA GLN A 45 22.16 -3.50 -14.18
C GLN A 45 21.99 -4.96 -13.75
N SER A 46 22.72 -5.36 -12.70
CA SER A 46 22.54 -6.68 -12.09
C SER A 46 21.48 -6.64 -10.99
N ALA A 47 20.74 -7.73 -10.82
CA ALA A 47 19.97 -7.95 -9.60
C ALA A 47 20.92 -8.16 -8.39
N PRO A 48 20.45 -7.95 -7.15
CA PRO A 48 21.16 -8.45 -5.98
C PRO A 48 21.35 -9.97 -6.06
N SER A 49 22.45 -10.47 -5.52
CA SER A 49 22.76 -11.90 -5.49
C SER A 49 21.90 -12.66 -4.48
N PHE A 50 21.86 -13.99 -4.62
CA PHE A 50 21.16 -14.88 -3.70
C PHE A 50 21.69 -14.70 -2.26
N ASP A 51 23.00 -14.69 -2.08
CA ASP A 51 23.63 -14.61 -0.75
C ASP A 51 23.38 -13.25 -0.06
N GLU A 52 23.22 -12.17 -0.83
CA GLU A 52 22.87 -10.85 -0.30
C GLU A 52 21.45 -10.80 0.30
N ILE A 53 20.55 -11.66 -0.17
CA ILE A 53 19.14 -11.67 0.23
C ILE A 53 18.84 -12.79 1.22
N PHE A 54 19.23 -14.03 0.90
CA PHE A 54 18.63 -15.22 1.48
C PHE A 54 18.69 -15.25 3.01
N GLU A 55 19.88 -15.24 3.60
CA GLU A 55 20.02 -15.42 5.04
C GLU A 55 19.41 -14.25 5.82
N THR A 56 19.60 -13.01 5.34
CA THR A 56 19.04 -11.80 5.96
C THR A 56 17.51 -11.87 6.04
N TYR A 57 16.85 -12.19 4.93
CA TYR A 57 15.40 -12.20 4.86
C TYR A 57 14.79 -13.46 5.50
N TYR A 58 15.45 -14.61 5.40
CA TYR A 58 15.04 -15.81 6.10
C TYR A 58 15.05 -15.57 7.62
N GLN A 59 16.12 -15.00 8.17
CA GLN A 59 16.19 -14.66 9.61
C GLN A 59 15.13 -13.61 10.02
N ALA A 60 14.85 -12.63 9.16
CA ALA A 60 13.74 -11.71 9.38
C ALA A 60 12.39 -12.45 9.42
N GLY A 61 12.17 -13.42 8.53
CA GLY A 61 11.03 -14.32 8.55
C GLY A 61 10.90 -15.07 9.87
N GLN A 62 11.99 -15.66 10.36
CA GLN A 62 11.98 -16.39 11.64
C GLN A 62 11.63 -15.50 12.84
N ARG A 63 12.04 -14.22 12.82
CA ARG A 63 11.62 -13.24 13.84
C ARG A 63 10.14 -12.89 13.78
N LEU A 64 9.53 -12.97 12.60
CA LEU A 64 8.11 -12.72 12.38
C LEU A 64 7.25 -13.96 12.64
N ALA A 65 7.83 -15.16 12.57
CA ALA A 65 7.13 -16.44 12.67
C ALA A 65 6.13 -16.54 13.85
N PRO A 66 6.44 -16.04 15.08
CA PRO A 66 5.50 -16.12 16.19
C PRO A 66 4.17 -15.35 15.99
N TYR A 67 4.13 -14.42 15.03
CA TYR A 67 2.95 -13.59 14.74
C TYR A 67 2.19 -14.06 13.49
N VAL A 68 2.72 -15.04 12.75
CA VAL A 68 2.12 -15.51 11.50
C VAL A 68 1.00 -16.49 11.83
N THR A 69 -0.21 -16.21 11.34
CA THR A 69 -1.40 -17.03 11.56
C THR A 69 -2.39 -16.85 10.42
N ASP A 70 -3.45 -17.64 10.41
CA ASP A 70 -4.62 -17.38 9.56
C ASP A 70 -5.40 -16.17 10.10
N THR A 71 -5.09 -14.99 9.56
CA THR A 71 -5.71 -13.74 10.01
C THR A 71 -7.18 -13.62 9.62
N ALA A 72 -7.63 -14.34 8.58
CA ALA A 72 -9.05 -14.36 8.22
C ALA A 72 -9.85 -15.10 9.31
N LYS A 73 -9.32 -16.21 9.82
CA LYS A 73 -9.93 -16.94 10.95
C LYS A 73 -9.95 -16.10 12.23
N VAL A 74 -8.88 -15.37 12.54
CA VAL A 74 -8.85 -14.46 13.70
C VAL A 74 -9.97 -13.42 13.62
N LEU A 75 -10.20 -12.85 12.43
CA LEU A 75 -11.26 -11.87 12.23
C LEU A 75 -12.66 -12.50 12.29
N ASP A 76 -12.84 -13.69 11.70
CA ASP A 76 -14.10 -14.43 11.77
C ASP A 76 -14.49 -14.76 13.21
N ASP A 77 -13.53 -15.22 14.03
CA ASP A 77 -13.74 -15.47 15.46
C ASP A 77 -14.17 -14.22 16.22
N ALA A 78 -13.53 -13.08 15.94
CA ALA A 78 -13.90 -11.81 16.54
C ALA A 78 -15.33 -11.40 16.16
N PHE A 79 -15.75 -11.62 14.91
CA PHE A 79 -17.12 -11.33 14.49
C PHE A 79 -18.15 -12.26 15.13
N VAL A 80 -17.85 -13.56 15.24
CA VAL A 80 -18.72 -14.54 15.93
C VAL A 80 -18.87 -14.20 17.41
N ALA A 81 -17.83 -13.67 18.04
CA ALA A 81 -17.82 -13.22 19.42
C ALA A 81 -18.45 -11.83 19.65
N ASP A 82 -19.00 -11.19 18.61
CA ASP A 82 -19.54 -9.82 18.64
C ASP A 82 -18.51 -8.77 19.13
N GLU A 83 -17.24 -8.99 18.82
CA GLU A 83 -16.17 -8.05 19.13
C GLU A 83 -16.12 -6.87 18.14
N ARG A 84 -15.56 -5.75 18.61
CA ARG A 84 -15.39 -4.56 17.77
C ARG A 84 -14.07 -4.61 17.03
N VAL A 85 -14.14 -4.75 15.72
CA VAL A 85 -12.99 -4.70 14.82
C VAL A 85 -12.87 -3.30 14.19
N LEU A 86 -11.66 -2.75 14.18
CA LEU A 86 -11.31 -1.53 13.45
C LEU A 86 -10.32 -1.86 12.34
N PHE A 87 -10.68 -1.54 11.10
CA PHE A 87 -9.78 -1.62 9.97
C PHE A 87 -9.10 -0.27 9.74
N GLU A 88 -7.77 -0.26 9.73
CA GLU A 88 -6.97 0.92 9.42
C GLU A 88 -6.63 0.94 7.93
N GLY A 89 -7.09 1.98 7.23
CA GLY A 89 -6.85 2.16 5.80
C GLY A 89 -5.56 2.92 5.51
N ALA A 90 -4.86 2.49 4.47
CA ALA A 90 -3.84 3.27 3.78
C ALA A 90 -3.94 3.01 2.27
N GLN A 91 -3.72 3.96 1.38
CA GLN A 91 -3.53 5.40 1.53
C GLN A 91 -4.89 6.13 1.54
N GLY A 92 -5.23 6.92 0.50
CA GLY A 92 -6.53 7.57 0.35
C GLY A 92 -7.14 7.30 -1.02
N VAL A 93 -8.45 7.51 -1.17
CA VAL A 93 -9.23 7.13 -2.36
C VAL A 93 -8.66 7.64 -3.68
N MET A 94 -8.13 8.87 -3.72
CA MET A 94 -7.57 9.42 -4.97
C MET A 94 -6.23 8.79 -5.40
N LEU A 95 -5.66 7.92 -4.55
CA LEU A 95 -4.51 7.08 -4.87
C LEU A 95 -4.91 5.62 -5.11
N ASP A 96 -6.20 5.30 -5.15
CA ASP A 96 -6.68 3.96 -5.49
C ASP A 96 -6.31 3.57 -6.92
N ILE A 97 -5.90 2.32 -7.12
CA ILE A 97 -5.44 1.82 -8.43
C ILE A 97 -6.56 1.87 -9.50
N ASP A 98 -7.82 1.72 -9.10
CA ASP A 98 -8.98 1.72 -9.98
C ASP A 98 -9.74 3.05 -9.96
N HIS A 99 -9.87 3.65 -8.77
CA HIS A 99 -10.74 4.82 -8.56
C HIS A 99 -10.00 6.14 -8.37
N GLY A 100 -8.67 6.12 -8.39
CA GLY A 100 -7.82 7.29 -8.21
C GLY A 100 -7.44 8.00 -9.51
N THR A 101 -6.49 8.92 -9.43
CA THR A 101 -5.96 9.66 -10.60
C THR A 101 -4.93 8.85 -11.38
N TYR A 102 -5.32 7.70 -11.94
CA TYR A 102 -4.44 6.83 -12.71
C TYR A 102 -3.72 7.62 -13.84
N PRO A 103 -2.41 7.39 -14.09
CA PRO A 103 -1.52 6.39 -13.50
C PRO A 103 -0.83 6.83 -12.19
N PHE A 104 -1.12 8.03 -11.69
CA PHE A 104 -0.46 8.60 -10.52
C PHE A 104 -1.15 8.16 -9.22
N VAL A 105 -1.11 6.84 -8.98
CA VAL A 105 -1.82 6.13 -7.91
C VAL A 105 -0.90 5.12 -7.24
N THR A 106 -1.34 4.55 -6.11
CA THR A 106 -0.69 3.37 -5.54
C THR A 106 -1.08 2.12 -6.32
N SER A 107 -0.45 0.98 -6.03
CA SER A 107 -0.70 -0.30 -6.71
C SER A 107 -1.75 -1.18 -6.01
N SER A 108 -2.56 -0.59 -5.14
CA SER A 108 -3.56 -1.28 -4.31
C SER A 108 -4.82 -0.44 -4.17
N ASN A 109 -5.80 -0.97 -3.44
CA ASN A 109 -7.09 -0.30 -3.23
C ASN A 109 -7.21 0.24 -1.79
N PRO A 110 -7.09 1.56 -1.56
CA PRO A 110 -7.39 2.18 -0.28
C PRO A 110 -8.88 2.32 0.02
N VAL A 111 -9.77 2.15 -0.97
CA VAL A 111 -11.23 2.19 -0.71
C VAL A 111 -11.64 1.11 0.29
N ALA A 112 -12.69 1.38 1.06
CA ALA A 112 -13.15 0.48 2.13
C ALA A 112 -13.48 -0.94 1.64
N GLY A 113 -13.88 -1.09 0.37
CA GLY A 113 -14.11 -2.40 -0.24
C GLY A 113 -12.92 -3.35 -0.13
N ASN A 114 -11.69 -2.85 -0.11
CA ASN A 114 -10.49 -3.68 -0.01
C ASN A 114 -10.34 -4.39 1.35
N VAL A 115 -11.06 -3.96 2.39
CA VAL A 115 -11.13 -4.72 3.66
C VAL A 115 -11.57 -6.16 3.40
N THR A 116 -12.47 -6.37 2.44
CA THR A 116 -13.00 -7.70 2.13
C THR A 116 -11.93 -8.64 1.60
N VAL A 117 -11.35 -8.32 0.45
CA VAL A 117 -10.34 -9.15 -0.23
C VAL A 117 -8.95 -9.06 0.40
N GLY A 118 -8.66 -7.97 1.11
CA GLY A 118 -7.37 -7.72 1.74
C GLY A 118 -7.23 -8.38 3.11
N ALA A 119 -8.32 -8.46 3.89
CA ALA A 119 -8.33 -9.08 5.22
C ALA A 119 -9.04 -10.44 5.27
N GLY A 120 -9.74 -10.86 4.20
CA GLY A 120 -10.44 -12.14 4.14
C GLY A 120 -11.81 -12.10 4.83
N VAL A 121 -12.52 -10.97 4.73
CA VAL A 121 -13.79 -10.72 5.42
C VAL A 121 -14.94 -10.60 4.44
N GLY A 122 -16.10 -11.18 4.77
CA GLY A 122 -17.30 -11.04 3.96
C GLY A 122 -17.77 -9.58 3.88
N PRO A 123 -18.26 -9.09 2.72
CA PRO A 123 -18.66 -7.69 2.54
C PRO A 123 -19.78 -7.25 3.50
N THR A 124 -20.62 -8.18 3.97
CA THR A 124 -21.71 -7.92 4.92
C THR A 124 -21.24 -7.62 6.33
N ASN A 125 -19.97 -7.90 6.67
CA ASN A 125 -19.41 -7.65 8.00
C ASN A 125 -18.87 -6.22 8.14
N VAL A 126 -18.88 -5.41 7.07
CA VAL A 126 -18.50 -4.00 7.12
C VAL A 126 -19.74 -3.16 7.48
N SER A 127 -19.86 -2.79 8.75
CA SER A 127 -21.04 -2.09 9.27
C SER A 127 -20.96 -0.55 9.15
N LYS A 128 -19.75 0.01 9.16
CA LYS A 128 -19.54 1.46 9.11
C LYS A 128 -18.22 1.80 8.43
N VAL A 129 -18.26 2.78 7.53
CA VAL A 129 -17.09 3.40 6.92
C VAL A 129 -16.99 4.85 7.38
N VAL A 130 -15.81 5.25 7.84
CA VAL A 130 -15.52 6.65 8.25
C VAL A 130 -14.55 7.26 7.26
N GLY A 131 -15.03 8.20 6.44
CA GLY A 131 -14.19 8.98 5.55
C GLY A 131 -13.45 10.09 6.31
N VAL A 132 -12.12 10.07 6.26
CA VAL A 132 -11.28 11.12 6.85
C VAL A 132 -10.83 12.08 5.76
N CYS A 133 -11.06 13.38 5.95
CA CYS A 133 -10.57 14.42 5.07
C CYS A 133 -9.92 15.55 5.88
N LYS A 134 -8.91 16.20 5.30
CA LYS A 134 -8.34 17.43 5.84
C LYS A 134 -9.22 18.61 5.40
N ALA A 135 -9.10 19.73 6.12
CA ALA A 135 -9.78 20.99 5.77
C ALA A 135 -9.25 21.64 4.46
N TYR A 136 -8.17 21.10 3.91
CA TYR A 136 -7.53 21.46 2.64
C TYR A 136 -7.05 20.18 1.96
N THR A 137 -6.54 20.25 0.74
CA THR A 137 -6.00 19.08 0.04
C THR A 137 -4.48 19.10 0.00
N SER A 138 -3.88 17.91 0.01
CA SER A 138 -2.42 17.75 -0.07
C SER A 138 -2.07 16.55 -0.93
N ARG A 139 -1.01 16.65 -1.74
CA ARG A 139 -0.50 15.57 -2.57
C ARG A 139 1.00 15.40 -2.40
N VAL A 140 1.43 14.14 -2.23
CA VAL A 140 2.83 13.73 -2.33
C VAL A 140 3.04 13.15 -3.72
N GLY A 141 4.12 13.54 -4.38
CA GLY A 141 4.44 13.08 -5.74
C GLY A 141 3.66 13.81 -6.85
N ASP A 142 3.85 13.31 -8.05
CA ASP A 142 3.32 13.91 -9.28
C ASP A 142 1.85 13.54 -9.51
N GLY A 143 1.27 14.12 -10.57
CA GLY A 143 -0.08 13.84 -11.05
C GLY A 143 -1.04 15.02 -10.90
N PRO A 144 -2.24 14.93 -11.50
CA PRO A 144 -3.20 16.03 -11.53
C PRO A 144 -3.60 16.51 -10.13
N PHE A 145 -3.68 17.83 -9.96
CA PHE A 145 -4.14 18.44 -8.73
C PHE A 145 -4.90 19.74 -9.05
N PRO A 146 -6.22 19.66 -9.32
CA PRO A 146 -6.99 20.79 -9.84
C PRO A 146 -7.03 22.03 -8.94
N THR A 147 -6.94 21.84 -7.62
CA THR A 147 -7.03 22.90 -6.62
C THR A 147 -5.68 23.33 -6.05
N GLU A 148 -4.57 22.90 -6.69
CA GLU A 148 -3.22 23.22 -6.22
C GLU A 148 -2.95 24.73 -6.17
N LEU A 149 -2.29 25.15 -5.10
CA LEU A 149 -1.92 26.54 -4.85
C LEU A 149 -0.42 26.74 -5.05
N PHE A 150 -0.08 27.78 -5.81
CA PHE A 150 1.29 28.19 -6.12
C PHE A 150 1.62 29.57 -5.53
N ASP A 151 0.74 30.12 -4.72
CA ASP A 151 0.82 31.46 -4.14
C ASP A 151 1.14 31.41 -2.63
N GLU A 152 1.13 32.58 -1.99
CA GLU A 152 1.38 32.75 -0.55
C GLU A 152 0.39 31.96 0.31
N GLN A 153 -0.85 31.74 -0.14
CA GLN A 153 -1.83 30.93 0.58
C GLN A 153 -1.43 29.46 0.60
N GLY A 154 -0.93 28.94 -0.52
CA GLY A 154 -0.33 27.61 -0.59
C GLY A 154 0.87 27.47 0.34
N HIS A 155 1.76 28.47 0.38
CA HIS A 155 2.89 28.47 1.32
C HIS A 155 2.41 28.47 2.78
N HIS A 156 1.47 29.35 3.13
CA HIS A 156 0.92 29.44 4.48
C HIS A 156 0.31 28.12 4.97
N ILE A 157 -0.53 27.47 4.14
CA ILE A 157 -1.13 26.17 4.46
C ILE A 157 -0.06 25.11 4.69
N ARG A 158 0.98 25.08 3.84
CA ARG A 158 2.07 24.10 3.96
C ARG A 158 2.83 24.25 5.27
N GLU A 159 3.18 25.47 5.64
CA GLU A 159 3.93 25.77 6.88
C GLU A 159 3.13 25.39 8.13
N ILE A 160 1.90 25.90 8.25
CA ILE A 160 1.06 25.65 9.44
C ILE A 160 0.65 24.18 9.53
N GLY A 161 0.31 23.57 8.39
CA GLY A 161 -0.06 22.16 8.31
C GLY A 161 1.13 21.18 8.44
N ARG A 162 2.37 21.70 8.50
CA ARG A 162 3.61 20.91 8.49
C ARG A 162 3.61 19.88 7.36
N GLU A 163 3.22 20.32 6.16
CA GLU A 163 3.04 19.45 4.99
C GLU A 163 4.38 19.15 4.31
N TYR A 164 5.23 18.44 5.04
CA TYR A 164 6.57 18.03 4.67
C TYR A 164 6.73 16.51 4.83
N GLY A 165 7.56 15.89 3.99
CA GLY A 165 7.93 14.49 4.16
C GLY A 165 8.68 14.29 5.49
N THR A 166 8.27 13.31 6.29
CA THR A 166 8.86 13.06 7.62
C THR A 166 10.33 12.66 7.58
N THR A 167 10.75 11.96 6.52
CA THR A 167 12.14 11.51 6.35
C THR A 167 12.96 12.48 5.49
N THR A 168 12.41 12.90 4.34
CA THR A 168 13.17 13.68 3.35
C THR A 168 13.03 15.20 3.51
N GLY A 169 12.07 15.67 4.31
CA GLY A 169 11.72 17.09 4.39
C GLY A 169 11.14 17.66 3.09
N ARG A 170 10.84 16.83 2.07
CA ARG A 170 10.33 17.33 0.79
C ARG A 170 8.96 18.00 0.97
N PRO A 171 8.74 19.23 0.47
CA PRO A 171 7.44 19.89 0.57
C PRO A 171 6.38 19.11 -0.20
N ARG A 172 5.20 18.99 0.39
CA ARG A 172 4.03 18.48 -0.30
C ARG A 172 3.37 19.59 -1.10
N ARG A 173 2.71 19.18 -2.18
CA ARG A 173 1.79 20.05 -2.93
C ARG A 173 0.54 20.23 -2.07
N VAL A 174 0.00 21.44 -2.02
CA VAL A 174 -1.20 21.76 -1.22
C VAL A 174 -2.18 22.56 -2.04
N GLY A 175 -3.45 22.50 -1.68
CA GLY A 175 -4.52 23.12 -2.44
C GLY A 175 -5.78 23.34 -1.62
N TRP A 176 -6.75 24.04 -2.21
CA TRP A 176 -8.06 24.21 -1.60
C TRP A 176 -8.77 22.87 -1.39
N PHE A 177 -9.72 22.87 -0.45
CA PHE A 177 -10.63 21.76 -0.25
C PHE A 177 -11.38 21.43 -1.54
N ASP A 178 -11.37 20.16 -1.95
CA ASP A 178 -12.02 19.71 -3.18
C ASP A 178 -13.24 18.84 -2.85
N SER A 179 -14.42 19.45 -2.96
CA SER A 179 -15.68 18.75 -2.71
C SER A 179 -16.07 17.78 -3.84
N VAL A 180 -15.53 17.94 -5.06
CA VAL A 180 -15.75 17.01 -6.17
C VAL A 180 -15.07 15.68 -5.84
N VAL A 181 -13.82 15.74 -5.36
CA VAL A 181 -13.06 14.57 -4.87
C VAL A 181 -13.78 13.88 -3.72
N LEU A 182 -14.36 14.62 -2.77
CA LEU A 182 -15.10 13.99 -1.66
C LEU A 182 -16.41 13.35 -2.09
N ARG A 183 -17.17 13.97 -3.00
CA ARG A 183 -18.38 13.35 -3.54
C ARG A 183 -18.07 12.07 -4.31
N HIS A 184 -16.95 12.03 -5.03
CA HIS A 184 -16.45 10.80 -5.64
C HIS A 184 -16.08 9.76 -4.57
N SER A 185 -15.31 10.16 -3.56
CA SER A 185 -14.87 9.28 -2.48
C SER A 185 -16.03 8.63 -1.73
N ARG A 186 -17.09 9.40 -1.42
CA ARG A 186 -18.34 8.90 -0.82
C ARG A 186 -19.03 7.81 -1.64
N ARG A 187 -18.88 7.83 -2.96
CA ARG A 187 -19.59 6.89 -3.85
C ARG A 187 -18.84 5.57 -4.00
N VAL A 188 -17.51 5.61 -3.99
CA VAL A 188 -16.65 4.44 -4.26
C VAL A 188 -16.12 3.76 -2.98
N SER A 189 -16.33 4.36 -1.82
CA SER A 189 -15.90 3.85 -0.51
C SER A 189 -16.96 4.10 0.54
#